data_AF-A0A920GFA7-F1
#
_entry.id   AF-A0A920GFA7-F1
#
_cell.length_a   1.000
_cell.length_b   1.000
_cell.length_c   1.000
_cell.angle_alpha   90.00
_cell.angle_beta   90.00
_cell.angle_gamma   90.00
#
_symmetry.space_group_name_H-M   'P 1'
#
loop_
_entity.id
_entity.type
_entity.pdbx_description
1 polymer ?
#
loop_
_entity_poly.entity_id
_entity_poly.type
_entity_poly.pdbx_seq_one_letter_code
_entity_poly.pdbx_strand_id
1 'polypeptide(L)' 'MTGGTVVILGPTGENFGAGMTGGMAFIYDPENVFLANVNPETLEIRRVKRRPLAKAASRICNAACP' A
#
# COMPACT_ATOMS: atom_id res chain seq x y z
N MET A 1 4.14 11.49 -5.49
CA MET A 1 5.03 10.41 -6.01
C MET A 1 4.46 9.95 -7.34
N THR A 2 5.28 9.89 -8.40
CA THR A 2 4.82 9.54 -9.77
C THR A 2 5.38 8.20 -10.27
N GLY A 3 6.26 7.55 -9.50
CA GLY A 3 6.79 6.21 -9.77
C GLY A 3 7.82 5.77 -8.72
N GLY A 4 8.05 4.46 -8.62
CA GLY A 4 9.02 3.86 -7.69
C GLY A 4 8.40 3.02 -6.56
N THR A 5 9.25 2.46 -5.70
CA THR A 5 8.84 1.73 -4.49
C THR A 5 9.49 2.37 -3.27
N VAL A 6 8.70 2.68 -2.26
CA VAL A 6 9.18 3.24 -0.99
C VAL A 6 8.80 2.34 0.17
N VAL A 7 9.71 2.19 1.12
CA VAL A 7 9.49 1.44 2.36
C VAL A 7 9.68 2.41 3.52
N ILE A 8 8.67 2.51 4.38
CA ILE A 8 8.64 3.38 5.55
C ILE A 8 8.57 2.47 6.78
N LEU A 9 9.63 2.49 7.58
CA LEU A 9 9.77 1.64 8.76
C LEU A 9 9.43 2.37 10.07
N GLY A 10 8.66 3.45 9.99
CA GLY A 10 8.33 4.33 11.12
C GLY A 10 7.00 5.05 10.92
N PRO A 11 6.64 5.96 11.85
CA PRO A 11 5.34 6.63 11.83
C PRO A 11 5.20 7.55 10.62
N THR A 12 3.97 7.65 10.11
CA THR A 12 3.62 8.53 8.99
C THR A 12 2.86 9.76 9.49
N GLY A 13 3.16 10.92 8.91
CA GLY A 13 2.42 12.16 9.16
C GLY A 13 1.05 12.22 8.47
N GLU A 14 0.30 13.28 8.76
CA GLU A 14 -1.02 13.55 8.17
C GLU A 14 -0.96 13.77 6.65
N ASN A 15 -2.09 13.49 5.97
CA ASN A 15 -2.24 13.55 4.51
C ASN A 15 -1.22 12.69 3.75
N PHE A 16 -0.83 11.56 4.35
CA PHE A 16 0.06 10.62 3.69
C PHE A 16 -0.55 10.17 2.36
N GLY A 17 0.23 10.32 1.29
CA GLY A 17 -0.18 9.91 -0.05
C GLY A 17 -0.91 10.94 -0.88
N ALA A 18 -1.16 12.15 -0.36
CA ALA A 18 -1.73 13.23 -1.16
C ALA A 18 -0.85 13.50 -2.40
N GLY A 19 -1.40 13.30 -3.60
CA GLY A 19 -0.65 13.44 -4.85
C GLY A 19 0.29 12.27 -5.17
N MET A 20 0.08 11.10 -4.58
CA MET A 20 0.63 9.85 -5.11
C MET A 20 -0.20 9.41 -6.32
N THR A 21 0.33 9.64 -7.52
CA THR A 21 -0.31 9.25 -8.77
C THR A 21 0.30 7.98 -9.38
N GLY A 22 1.44 7.50 -8.85
CA GLY A 22 2.05 6.25 -9.26
C GLY A 22 3.17 5.79 -8.33
N GLY A 23 3.27 4.47 -8.13
CA GLY A 23 4.27 3.83 -7.26
C GLY A 23 3.65 2.86 -6.26
N MET A 24 4.48 2.31 -5.36
CA MET A 24 4.05 1.46 -4.26
C MET A 24 4.74 1.89 -2.96
N ALA A 25 3.99 1.95 -1.86
CA ALA A 25 4.51 2.26 -0.54
C ALA A 25 4.22 1.11 0.43
N PHE A 26 5.24 0.68 1.17
CA PHE A 26 5.12 -0.24 2.28
C PHE A 26 5.30 0.52 3.58
N ILE A 27 4.28 0.53 4.43
CA ILE A 27 4.34 1.18 5.74
C ILE A 27 4.35 0.11 6.83
N TYR A 28 5.34 0.20 7.71
CA TYR A 28 5.38 -0.54 8.96
C TYR A 28 4.70 0.30 10.04
N ASP A 29 3.49 -0.09 10.41
CA ASP A 29 2.66 0.59 11.39
C ASP A 29 2.24 -0.39 12.50
N PRO A 30 3.04 -0.49 13.59
CA PRO A 30 2.73 -1.36 14.72
C PRO A 30 1.59 -0.84 15.59
N GLU A 31 1.34 0.48 15.59
CA GLU A 31 0.32 1.15 16.40
C GLU A 31 -1.02 1.27 15.67
N ASN A 32 -1.07 0.88 14.39
CA ASN A 32 -2.26 0.88 13.54
C ASN A 32 -2.90 2.28 13.39
N VAL A 33 -2.06 3.33 13.40
CA VAL A 33 -2.43 4.76 13.29
C VAL A 33 -2.40 5.27 11.84
N PHE A 34 -1.79 4.53 10.92
CA PHE A 34 -1.61 4.92 9.52
C PHE A 34 -2.93 5.26 8.82
N LEU A 35 -3.98 4.48 9.09
CA LEU A 35 -5.30 4.68 8.48
C LEU A 35 -5.96 6.00 8.86
N ALA A 36 -5.58 6.60 9.99
CA ALA A 36 -6.08 7.91 10.39
C ALA A 36 -5.37 9.06 9.65
N ASN A 37 -4.15 8.83 9.19
CA ASN A 37 -3.27 9.87 8.64
C ASN A 37 -3.21 9.86 7.10
N VAL A 38 -3.92 8.94 6.45
CA VAL A 38 -3.87 8.74 5.00
C VAL A 38 -5.00 9.48 4.27
N ASN A 39 -4.73 9.95 3.05
CA ASN A 39 -5.78 10.47 2.19
C ASN A 39 -6.43 9.32 1.38
N PRO A 40 -7.70 8.97 1.64
CA PRO A 40 -8.37 7.84 0.99
C PRO A 40 -8.75 8.11 -0.47
N GLU A 41 -8.77 9.36 -0.93
CA GLU A 41 -9.21 9.69 -2.31
C GLU A 41 -8.18 9.34 -3.37
N THR A 42 -6.91 9.23 -2.98
CA THR A 42 -5.77 9.11 -3.91
C THR A 42 -4.99 7.79 -3.78
N LEU A 43 -5.31 6.98 -2.78
CA LEU A 43 -4.57 5.75 -2.47
C LEU A 43 -5.48 4.55 -2.30
N GLU A 44 -5.06 3.41 -2.85
CA GLU A 44 -5.61 2.10 -2.50
C GLU A 44 -4.76 1.46 -1.40
N ILE A 45 -5.34 1.28 -0.21
CA ILE A 45 -4.65 0.72 0.93
C ILE A 45 -4.97 -0.77 1.04
N ARG A 46 -3.93 -1.60 1.02
CA ARG A 46 -4.06 -3.04 1.17
C ARG A 46 -3.11 -3.56 2.23
N ARG A 47 -3.65 -4.33 3.19
CA ARG A 47 -2.82 -5.09 4.11
C ARG A 47 -2.06 -6.18 3.34
N VAL A 48 -0.75 -6.17 3.49
CA VAL A 48 0.13 -7.19 2.92
C VAL A 48 -0.12 -8.50 3.66
N LYS A 49 -0.90 -9.40 3.05
CA LYS A 49 -1.02 -10.77 3.53
C LYS A 49 0.25 -11.52 3.14
N ARG A 50 0.87 -12.27 4.07
CA ARG A 50 1.87 -13.28 3.71
C ARG A 50 1.18 -14.28 2.79
N ARG A 51 1.46 -14.22 1.48
CA ARG A 51 1.27 -15.41 0.65
C ARG A 51 2.26 -16.46 1.15
N PRO A 52 1.85 -17.72 1.35
CA PRO A 52 2.79 -18.83 1.33
C PRO A 52 3.61 -18.71 0.05
N LEU A 53 4.92 -18.92 0.12
CA LEU A 53 5.86 -18.81 -0.99
C LEU A 53 5.70 -19.98 -1.99
N ALA A 54 4.46 -20.28 -2.37
CA ALA A 54 4.10 -21.29 -3.35
C ALA A 54 3.20 -20.62 -4.39
N LYS A 55 3.77 -20.37 -5.57
CA LYS A 55 3.15 -19.88 -6.82
C LYS A 55 2.79 -18.38 -6.88
N ALA A 56 3.65 -17.61 -7.57
CA ALA A 56 3.20 -16.57 -8.50
C ALA A 56 4.35 -16.09 -9.41
N ALA A 57 4.89 -17.00 -10.24
CA ALA A 57 5.11 -16.60 -11.62
C ALA A 57 3.73 -16.44 -12.27
N SER A 58 3.58 -15.42 -13.12
CA SER A 58 2.41 -15.10 -13.95
C SER A 58 1.37 -14.12 -13.36
N ARG A 59 1.36 -12.95 -14.01
CA ARG A 59 0.20 -12.29 -14.62
C ARG A 59 -0.96 -11.88 -13.70
N ILE A 60 -1.16 -10.56 -13.64
CA ILE A 60 -2.44 -9.84 -13.69
C ILE A 60 -3.64 -10.78 -13.72
N CYS A 61 -4.29 -10.97 -12.58
CA CYS A 61 -5.66 -11.48 -12.54
C CYS A 61 -6.58 -10.29 -12.26
N ASN A 62 -7.09 -9.72 -13.36
CA ASN A 62 -8.37 -9.07 -13.43
C ASN A 62 -9.41 -10.18 -13.22
N ALA A 63 -9.98 -10.29 -12.03
CA ALA A 63 -11.15 -11.12 -11.79
C ALA A 63 -11.85 -10.59 -10.56
N ALA A 64 -13.02 -10.01 -10.82
CA ALA A 64 -14.10 -9.88 -9.88
C ALA A 64 -14.17 -11.08 -8.93
N CYS A 65 -14.36 -10.81 -7.65
CA CYS A 65 -14.92 -11.78 -6.73
C CYS A 65 -15.65 -11.05 -5.58
N PRO A 66 -16.67 -11.71 -5.04
CA PRO A 66 -18.05 -11.22 -4.92
C PRO A 66 -18.32 -10.23 -3.79
#